data_AF-A0A2H1KPE3-F1
#
_entry.id   AF-A0A2H1KPE3-F1
#
_cell.length_a   1.000
_cell.length_b   1.000
_cell.length_c   1.000
_cell.angle_alpha   90.00
_cell.angle_beta   90.00
_cell.angle_gamma   90.00
#
_symmetry.space_group_name_H-M   'P 1'
#
loop_
_entity.id
_entity.type
_entity.pdbx_description
1 polymer ?
#
loop_
_entity_poly.entity_id
_entity_poly.type
_entity_poly.pdbx_seq_one_letter_code
_entity_poly.pdbx_strand_id
1 'polypeptide(L)'
;VVVYRLYAQNLGLTIDELDVSAEGDLDVRGLFGADETVRPGFSSVRVSVNIAGPDSNEDYQKLQETVDAHCPVFDIFTNPELTVPSIIMTLRTTDSNDVLVGICLMIGGRSAPARPTSIT
;
A
#
# COMPACT_ATOMS: atom_id res chain seq x y z
N VAL A 1 -2.38 7.20 11.47
CA VAL A 1 -3.08 7.14 12.79
C VAL A 1 -2.51 6.07 13.72
N VAL A 2 -2.55 4.77 13.37
CA VAL A 2 -2.13 3.67 14.28
C VAL A 2 -0.67 3.80 14.74
N VAL A 3 0.27 3.98 13.80
CA VAL A 3 1.71 4.04 14.10
C VAL A 3 2.07 5.21 15.01
N TYR A 4 1.45 6.39 14.79
CA TYR A 4 1.59 7.55 15.68
C TYR A 4 1.20 7.23 17.12
N ARG A 5 0.04 6.59 17.34
CA ARG A 5 -0.41 6.25 18.70
C ARG A 5 0.47 5.19 19.36
N LEU A 6 0.95 4.22 18.59
CA LEU A 6 1.84 3.17 19.10
C LEU A 6 3.18 3.75 19.57
N TYR A 7 3.81 4.60 18.77
CA TYR A 7 5.10 5.21 19.15
C TYR A 7 4.96 6.31 20.20
N ALA A 8 3.85 7.04 20.23
CA ALA A 8 3.57 7.98 21.32
C ALA A 8 3.53 7.27 22.66
N GLN A 9 2.83 6.13 22.76
CA GLN A 9 2.82 5.31 23.99
C GLN A 9 4.21 4.82 24.38
N ASN A 10 5.01 4.35 23.41
CA ASN A 10 6.36 3.86 23.67
C ASN A 10 7.32 4.99 24.13
N LEU A 11 7.10 6.22 23.67
CA LEU A 11 7.88 7.40 24.06
C LEU A 11 7.33 8.11 25.30
N GLY A 12 6.19 7.67 25.84
CA GLY A 12 5.54 8.31 26.99
C GLY A 12 4.84 9.63 26.67
N LEU A 13 4.48 9.86 25.40
CA LEU A 13 3.82 11.09 24.94
C LEU A 13 2.30 10.95 24.98
N THR A 14 1.64 12.06 25.28
CA THR A 14 0.19 12.19 25.30
C THR A 14 -0.29 12.83 24.00
N ILE A 15 -1.34 12.26 23.41
CA ILE A 15 -2.00 12.81 22.21
C ILE A 15 -3.47 13.00 22.54
N ASP A 16 -3.91 14.25 22.61
CA ASP A 16 -5.31 14.61 22.83
C ASP A 16 -6.08 14.57 21.50
N GLU A 17 -5.49 15.16 20.45
CA GLU A 17 -6.07 15.18 19.09
C GLU A 17 -5.05 14.70 18.06
N LEU A 18 -5.55 13.91 17.10
CA LEU A 18 -4.77 13.43 15.97
C LEU A 18 -5.68 13.31 14.75
N ASP A 19 -5.51 14.24 13.81
CA ASP A 19 -6.10 14.20 12.49
C ASP A 19 -5.03 13.83 11.46
N VAL A 20 -5.37 12.92 10.56
CA VAL A 20 -4.47 12.51 9.47
C VAL A 20 -5.28 12.44 8.19
N SER A 21 -4.91 13.25 7.22
CA SER A 21 -5.50 13.27 5.88
C SER A 21 -4.46 12.93 4.83
N ALA A 22 -4.91 12.35 3.71
CA ALA A 22 -4.06 12.03 2.58
C ALA A 22 -4.79 12.37 1.28
N GLU A 23 -4.07 12.99 0.35
CA GLU A 23 -4.55 13.35 -0.98
C GLU A 23 -3.62 12.76 -2.03
N GLY A 24 -4.16 12.36 -3.18
CA GLY A 24 -3.36 11.83 -4.28
C GLY A 24 -3.84 12.33 -5.64
N ASP A 25 -2.89 12.57 -6.54
CA ASP A 25 -3.17 12.99 -7.91
C ASP A 25 -3.26 11.75 -8.81
N LEU A 26 -4.38 11.60 -9.52
CA LEU A 26 -4.62 10.49 -10.42
C LEU A 26 -5.10 10.99 -11.78
N ASP A 27 -4.40 10.60 -12.84
CA ASP A 27 -4.90 10.76 -14.20
C ASP A 27 -5.79 9.56 -14.57
N VAL A 28 -7.09 9.82 -14.63
CA VAL A 28 -8.10 8.79 -14.90
C VAL A 28 -7.99 8.21 -16.31
N ARG A 29 -7.30 8.87 -17.26
CA ARG A 29 -7.09 8.32 -18.61
C ARG A 29 -6.25 7.05 -18.56
N GLY A 30 -5.21 7.04 -17.74
CA GLY A 30 -4.41 5.85 -17.47
C GLY A 30 -5.26 4.77 -16.78
N LEU A 31 -6.02 5.15 -15.74
CA LEU A 31 -6.90 4.23 -15.02
C LEU A 31 -7.90 3.51 -15.92
N PHE A 32 -8.54 4.24 -16.84
CA PHE A 32 -9.54 3.68 -17.75
C PHE A 32 -8.93 3.08 -19.02
N GLY A 33 -7.60 3.09 -19.18
CA GLY A 33 -6.93 2.60 -20.39
C GLY A 33 -7.25 3.42 -21.65
N ALA A 34 -7.67 4.68 -21.49
CA ALA A 34 -7.98 5.57 -22.60
C ALA A 34 -6.71 6.14 -23.28
N ASP A 35 -5.58 6.12 -22.58
CA ASP A 35 -4.28 6.56 -23.07
C ASP A 35 -3.17 5.66 -22.52
N GLU A 36 -2.55 4.85 -23.38
CA GLU A 36 -1.49 3.90 -22.99
C GLU A 36 -0.17 4.58 -22.57
N THR A 37 0.00 5.86 -22.88
CA THR A 37 1.19 6.63 -22.48
C THR A 37 1.09 7.15 -21.05
N VAL A 38 -0.10 7.10 -20.45
CA VAL A 38 -0.37 7.59 -19.09
C VAL A 38 -0.29 6.43 -18.09
N ARG A 39 0.59 6.55 -17.10
CA ARG A 39 0.73 5.55 -16.03
C ARG A 39 -0.56 5.47 -15.19
N PRO A 40 -1.15 4.26 -14.99
CA PRO A 40 -2.39 4.08 -14.24
C PRO A 40 -2.17 4.02 -12.72
N GLY A 41 -1.52 5.04 -12.14
CA GLY A 41 -1.28 5.12 -10.71
C GLY A 41 -1.08 6.55 -10.23
N PHE A 42 -1.12 6.76 -8.91
CA PHE A 42 -0.90 8.09 -8.34
C PHE A 42 0.45 8.66 -8.78
N SER A 43 0.45 9.92 -9.22
CA SER A 43 1.66 10.66 -9.61
C SER A 43 2.27 11.40 -8.42
N SER A 44 1.44 11.77 -7.44
CA SER A 44 1.84 12.34 -6.16
C SER A 44 0.86 11.92 -5.08
N VAL A 45 1.36 11.73 -3.86
CA VAL A 45 0.58 11.53 -2.65
C VAL A 45 1.11 12.49 -1.60
N ARG A 46 0.21 13.20 -0.91
CA ARG A 46 0.53 14.16 0.15
C ARG A 46 -0.23 13.75 1.40
N VAL A 47 0.47 13.67 2.52
CA VAL A 47 -0.11 13.33 3.82
C VAL A 47 0.03 14.53 4.74
N SER A 48 -1.07 14.95 5.35
CA SER A 48 -1.07 15.97 6.40
C SER A 48 -1.39 15.30 7.73
N VAL A 49 -0.61 15.64 8.75
CA VAL A 49 -0.81 15.18 10.12
C VAL A 49 -0.97 16.41 10.99
N ASN A 50 -2.10 16.52 11.66
CA ASN A 50 -2.32 17.53 12.69
C ASN A 50 -2.41 16.83 14.04
N ILE A 51 -1.55 17.23 14.97
CA ILE A 51 -1.40 16.61 16.28
C ILE A 51 -1.45 17.70 17.35
N ALA A 52 -2.19 17.44 18.43
CA ALA A 52 -2.24 18.31 19.58
C ALA A 52 -2.17 17.49 20.88
N GLY A 53 -1.52 18.08 21.88
CA GLY A 53 -1.43 17.57 23.23
C GLY A 53 -0.49 18.42 24.09
N PRO A 54 -0.22 17.99 25.33
CA PRO A 54 0.48 18.79 26.33
C PRO A 54 2.01 18.79 26.23
N ASP A 55 2.60 17.90 25.41
CA ASP A 55 4.05 17.74 25.31
C ASP A 55 4.69 18.80 24.41
N SER A 56 6.02 18.87 24.38
CA SER A 56 6.74 19.89 23.61
C SER A 56 6.66 19.66 22.10
N ASN A 57 6.85 20.73 21.32
CA ASN A 57 6.92 20.62 19.87
C ASN A 57 8.09 19.73 19.43
N GLU A 58 9.22 19.80 20.14
CA GLU A 58 10.40 18.96 19.90
C GLU A 58 10.09 17.47 20.13
N ASP A 59 9.29 17.13 21.15
CA ASP A 59 8.87 15.76 21.41
C ASP A 59 7.95 15.22 20.30
N TYR A 60 7.00 16.04 19.82
CA TYR A 60 6.14 15.65 18.70
C TYR A 60 6.90 15.55 17.37
N GLN A 61 7.93 16.37 17.16
CA GLN A 61 8.83 16.21 16.00
C GLN A 61 9.59 14.89 16.07
N LYS A 62 10.14 14.55 17.24
CA LYS A 62 10.80 13.26 17.46
C LYS A 62 9.86 12.08 17.25
N LEU A 63 8.58 12.21 17.65
CA LEU A 63 7.56 11.23 17.36
C LEU A 63 7.36 11.07 15.83
N GLN A 64 7.25 12.17 15.10
CA GLN A 64 7.10 12.15 13.64
C GLN A 64 8.28 11.45 12.95
N GLU A 65 9.51 11.81 13.31
CA GLU A 65 10.72 11.14 12.77
C GLU A 65 10.71 9.65 13.04
N THR A 66 10.29 9.25 14.25
CA THR A 66 10.19 7.84 14.62
C THR A 66 9.11 7.13 13.81
N VAL A 67 7.97 7.76 13.57
CA VAL A 67 6.90 7.20 12.74
C VAL A 67 7.34 7.05 11.29
N ASP A 68 7.97 8.07 10.72
CA ASP A 68 8.43 8.04 9.32
C ASP A 68 9.44 6.92 9.07
N ALA A 69 10.33 6.66 10.05
CA ALA A 69 11.31 5.57 9.97
C ALA A 69 10.72 4.16 10.08
N HIS A 70 9.50 4.00 10.59
CA HIS A 70 8.94 2.67 10.92
C HIS A 70 7.54 2.40 10.36
N CYS A 71 6.89 3.38 9.74
CA CYS A 71 5.53 3.25 9.23
C CYS A 71 5.52 2.37 7.97
N PRO A 72 4.89 1.17 8.00
CA PRO A 72 4.88 0.29 6.85
C PRO A 72 4.14 0.91 5.64
N VAL A 73 3.15 1.75 5.90
CA VAL A 73 2.42 2.46 4.84
C VAL A 73 3.31 3.52 4.18
N PHE A 74 4.18 4.20 4.95
CA PHE A 74 5.11 5.17 4.39
C PHE A 74 6.21 4.49 3.56
N ASP A 75 6.70 3.32 4.00
CA ASP A 75 7.62 2.48 3.23
C ASP A 75 7.05 2.12 1.84
N ILE A 76 5.75 1.79 1.75
CA ILE A 76 5.08 1.50 0.47
C ILE A 76 5.21 2.66 -0.54
N PHE A 77 5.19 3.91 -0.07
CA PHE A 77 5.27 5.09 -0.94
C PHE A 77 6.70 5.52 -1.26
N THR A 78 7.68 5.15 -0.42
CA THR A 78 9.05 5.70 -0.51
C THR A 78 10.09 4.69 -0.93
N ASN A 79 9.80 3.39 -0.85
CA ASN A 79 10.75 2.33 -1.17
C ASN A 79 10.60 1.83 -2.62
N PRO A 80 11.55 2.13 -3.52
CA PRO A 80 11.49 1.71 -4.93
C PRO A 80 11.77 0.21 -5.13
N GLU A 81 12.34 -0.48 -4.13
CA GLU A 81 12.67 -1.91 -4.21
C GLU A 81 11.50 -2.82 -3.81
N LEU A 82 10.38 -2.24 -3.35
CA LEU A 82 9.22 -3.00 -2.94
C LEU A 82 8.66 -3.82 -4.11
N THR A 83 8.69 -5.14 -3.95
CA THR A 83 8.13 -6.06 -4.94
C THR A 83 6.63 -6.21 -4.69
N VAL A 84 5.81 -5.76 -5.64
CA VAL A 84 4.36 -5.94 -5.55
C VAL A 84 3.98 -7.42 -5.76
N PRO A 85 3.10 -8.00 -4.93
CA PRO A 85 2.66 -9.37 -5.12
C PRO A 85 1.79 -9.51 -6.38
N SER A 86 1.95 -10.62 -7.08
CA SER A 86 1.08 -10.98 -8.21
C SER A 86 -0.33 -11.29 -7.69
N ILE A 87 -1.35 -10.68 -8.29
CA ILE A 87 -2.75 -11.05 -8.03
C ILE A 87 -3.02 -12.42 -8.68
N ILE A 88 -3.42 -13.40 -7.87
CA ILE A 88 -3.82 -14.73 -8.37
C ILE A 88 -5.33 -14.75 -8.57
N MET A 89 -5.77 -14.71 -9.83
CA MET A 89 -7.17 -14.88 -10.20
C MET A 89 -7.49 -16.37 -10.37
N THR A 90 -8.52 -16.88 -9.67
CA THR A 90 -9.06 -18.22 -9.90
C THR A 90 -10.43 -18.11 -10.57
N LEU A 91 -10.54 -18.62 -11.80
CA LEU A 91 -11.82 -18.74 -12.51
C LEU A 91 -12.48 -20.07 -12.15
N ARG A 92 -13.77 -20.04 -11.77
CA ARG A 92 -14.62 -21.23 -11.67
C ARG A 92 -15.80 -21.07 -12.61
N THR A 93 -15.98 -22.01 -13.54
CA THR A 93 -17.17 -22.09 -14.39
C THR A 93 -18.23 -22.95 -13.70
N THR A 94 -19.50 -22.57 -13.86
CA THR A 94 -20.65 -23.32 -13.31
C THR A 94 -21.03 -24.55 -14.13
N ASP A 95 -20.41 -24.76 -15.30
CA ASP A 95 -20.67 -25.93 -16.14
C ASP A 95 -19.43 -26.85 -16.19
N SER A 96 -19.67 -28.10 -15.83
CA SER A 96 -18.79 -29.28 -15.86
C SER A 96 -17.73 -29.39 -14.75
N ASN A 97 -17.57 -30.62 -14.26
CA ASN A 97 -16.70 -31.08 -13.17
C ASN A 97 -15.18 -30.93 -13.42
N ASP A 98 -14.72 -29.92 -14.15
CA ASP A 98 -13.30 -29.70 -14.46
C ASP A 98 -12.85 -28.29 -14.05
N VAL A 99 -12.20 -28.20 -12.88
CA VAL A 99 -11.56 -26.98 -12.42
C VAL A 99 -10.25 -26.77 -13.20
N LEU A 100 -10.34 -26.12 -14.35
CA LEU A 100 -9.18 -25.59 -15.06
C LEU A 100 -8.75 -24.27 -14.39
N VAL A 101 -7.66 -24.32 -13.61
CA VAL A 101 -6.98 -23.13 -13.08
C VAL A 101 -6.28 -22.41 -14.24
N GLY A 102 -7.04 -21.57 -14.95
CA GLY A 102 -6.52 -20.68 -15.98
C GLY A 102 -5.85 -19.46 -15.36
N ILE A 103 -4.52 -19.48 -15.26
CA ILE A 103 -3.70 -18.30 -14.94
C ILE A 103 -3.76 -17.34 -16.14
N CYS A 104 -4.65 -16.35 -16.10
CA CYS A 104 -4.60 -15.24 -17.04
C CYS A 104 -3.53 -14.24 -16.56
N LEU A 105 -2.30 -14.43 -17.03
CA LEU A 105 -1.19 -13.50 -16.80
C LEU A 105 -1.39 -12.29 -17.73
N MET A 106 -2.09 -11.26 -17.25
CA MET A 106 -2.13 -9.94 -17.91
C MET A 106 -0.86 -9.14 -17.60
N ILE A 107 0.31 -9.71 -17.88
CA ILE A 107 1.57 -8.99 -17.95
C ILE A 107 2.39 -9.65 -19.06
N GLY A 108 2.78 -8.89 -20.08
CA GLY A 108 3.51 -9.34 -21.27
C GLY A 108 4.93 -9.85 -20.99
N GLY A 109 5.07 -10.91 -20.22
CA GLY A 109 6.32 -11.59 -19.90
C GLY A 109 6.11 -13.10 -19.96
N ARG A 110 6.99 -13.78 -20.71
CA ARG A 110 7.01 -15.22 -20.99
C ARG A 110 6.44 -16.12 -19.89
N SER A 111 5.52 -17.00 -20.29
CA SER A 111 5.01 -18.11 -19.47
C SER A 111 6.15 -18.94 -18.87
N ALA A 112 6.26 -18.98 -17.55
CA ALA A 112 6.98 -20.03 -16.84
C ALA A 112 6.04 -21.24 -16.65
N PRO A 113 6.50 -22.49 -16.86
CA PRO A 113 5.66 -23.67 -16.69
C PRO A 113 5.30 -23.88 -15.22
N ALA A 114 4.03 -24.17 -14.97
CA ALA A 114 3.49 -24.45 -13.64
C ALA A 114 4.20 -25.66 -13.00
N ARG A 115 4.71 -25.49 -11.77
CA ARG A 115 5.21 -26.59 -10.95
C ARG A 115 4.04 -27.17 -10.16
N PRO A 116 3.75 -28.48 -10.23
CA PRO A 116 2.67 -29.07 -9.46
C PRO A 116 3.02 -29.02 -7.97
N THR A 117 2.19 -28.35 -7.18
CA THR A 117 2.27 -28.40 -5.71
C THR A 117 1.49 -29.63 -5.26
N SER A 118 2.19 -30.70 -4.84
CA SER A 118 1.55 -31.79 -4.11
C SER A 118 1.30 -31.31 -2.68
N ILE A 119 0.04 -31.25 -2.28
CA ILE A 119 -0.36 -31.12 -0.88
C ILE A 119 -0.33 -32.54 -0.29
N THR A 120 0.51 -32.75 0.73
CA THR A 120 0.40 -33.86 1.70
C THR A 120 0.24 -33.24 3.07
#